data_AF-A0A7S2GUY9-F1
#
_entry.id   AF-A0A7S2GUY9-F1
#
_cell.length_a   1.000
_cell.length_b   1.000
_cell.length_c   1.000
_cell.angle_alpha   90.00
_cell.angle_beta   90.00
_cell.angle_gamma   90.00
#
_symmetry.space_group_name_H-M   'P 1'
#
loop_
_entity.id
_entity.type
_entity.pdbx_description
1 polymer ?
#
loop_
_entity_poly.entity_id
_entity_poly.type
_entity_poly.pdbx_seq_one_letter_code
_entity_poly.pdbx_strand_id
1 'polypeptide(L)'
;FDGVTYSNSYLYERCFGWHGVLIEASSLSFRKLKKSGRTNSTFVHSAVCSGPPSTVQMMAYSGPKAGQTDSDSPSLQKAFWKYRNKLNATETVPCKSLTAIM
;
A
#
# COMPACT_ATOMS: atom_id res chain seq x y z
N PHE A 1 4.31 -1.47 1.94
CA PHE A 1 5.24 -2.35 2.64
C PHE A 1 6.52 -2.49 1.78
N ASP A 2 7.45 -3.44 1.97
CA ASP A 2 8.69 -3.57 1.14
C ASP A 2 8.52 -4.44 -0.13
N GLY A 3 7.34 -5.02 -0.34
CA GLY A 3 7.05 -5.91 -1.46
C GLY A 3 7.56 -7.34 -1.31
N VAL A 4 8.23 -7.69 -0.21
CA VAL A 4 8.81 -9.03 0.04
C VAL A 4 8.28 -9.61 1.34
N THR A 5 8.50 -8.92 2.47
CA THR A 5 8.00 -9.39 3.76
C THR A 5 6.46 -9.39 3.72
N TYR A 6 5.79 -10.37 4.34
CA TYR A 6 4.32 -10.54 4.30
C TYR A 6 3.63 -10.56 2.91
N SER A 7 4.40 -10.61 1.82
CA SER A 7 3.84 -10.50 0.47
C SER A 7 3.58 -11.88 -0.12
N ASN A 8 2.33 -12.33 -0.11
CA ASN A 8 1.94 -13.59 -0.73
C ASN A 8 2.30 -13.66 -2.23
N SER A 9 2.21 -12.53 -2.93
CA SER A 9 2.58 -12.45 -4.36
C SER A 9 4.07 -12.65 -4.61
N TYR A 10 4.93 -12.54 -3.58
CA TYR A 10 6.36 -12.80 -3.74
C TYR A 10 6.61 -14.29 -3.96
N LEU A 11 5.91 -15.16 -3.23
CA LEU A 11 5.95 -16.60 -3.45
C LEU A 11 5.40 -16.95 -4.84
N TYR A 12 4.31 -16.32 -5.29
CA TYR A 12 3.77 -16.56 -6.63
C TYR A 12 4.73 -16.16 -7.74
N GLU A 13 5.38 -15.01 -7.62
CA GLU A 13 6.38 -14.54 -8.58
C GLU A 13 7.59 -15.49 -8.65
N ARG A 14 8.06 -15.98 -7.50
CA ARG A 14 9.27 -16.82 -7.40
C ARG A 14 9.04 -18.28 -7.80
N CYS A 15 7.89 -18.85 -7.47
CA CYS A 15 7.65 -20.30 -7.61
C CYS A 15 6.79 -20.65 -8.82
N PHE A 16 5.93 -19.74 -9.28
CA PHE A 16 4.94 -20.03 -10.32
C PHE A 16 5.05 -19.11 -11.54
N GLY A 17 6.11 -18.29 -11.61
CA GLY A 17 6.33 -17.36 -12.72
C GLY A 17 5.25 -16.27 -12.83
N TRP A 18 4.51 -16.02 -11.74
CA TRP A 18 3.46 -15.01 -11.74
C TRP A 18 4.05 -13.62 -12.00
N HIS A 19 3.37 -12.87 -12.84
CA HIS A 19 3.62 -11.46 -13.10
C HIS A 19 2.31 -10.68 -12.99
N GLY A 20 2.36 -9.45 -12.52
CA GLY A 20 1.17 -8.63 -12.38
C GLY A 20 1.47 -7.23 -11.89
N VAL A 21 0.48 -6.61 -11.26
CA VAL A 21 0.58 -5.26 -10.71
C VAL A 21 0.70 -5.32 -9.19
N LEU A 22 1.69 -4.62 -8.63
CA LEU A 22 1.85 -4.41 -7.20
C LEU A 22 1.52 -2.96 -6.87
N ILE A 23 0.45 -2.76 -6.12
CA ILE A 23 -0.09 -1.45 -5.79
C ILE A 23 0.27 -1.12 -4.34
N GLU A 24 0.92 0.01 -4.12
CA GLU A 24 1.27 0.51 -2.79
C GLU A 24 0.86 1.97 -2.66
N ALA A 25 -0.08 2.26 -1.77
CA ALA A 25 -0.62 3.59 -1.61
C ALA A 25 0.31 4.52 -0.81
N SER A 26 0.98 4.03 0.24
CA SER A 26 1.92 4.89 0.98
C SER A 26 3.20 5.11 0.19
N SER A 27 3.67 6.36 0.12
CA SER A 27 4.87 6.72 -0.63
C SER A 27 6.14 6.11 -0.03
N LEU A 28 6.22 6.01 1.30
CA LEU A 28 7.34 5.34 1.99
C LEU A 28 7.41 3.86 1.63
N SER A 29 6.25 3.22 1.61
CA SER A 29 6.08 1.83 1.21
C SER A 29 6.44 1.61 -0.25
N PHE A 30 5.88 2.42 -1.15
CA PHE A 30 6.18 2.35 -2.58
C PHE A 30 7.67 2.56 -2.88
N ARG A 31 8.34 3.47 -2.17
CA ARG A 31 9.81 3.63 -2.28
C ARG A 31 10.58 2.38 -1.89
N LYS A 32 10.12 1.61 -0.91
CA LYS A 32 10.73 0.32 -0.54
C LYS A 32 10.42 -0.76 -1.56
N LEU A 33 9.18 -0.86 -2.04
CA LEU A 33 8.79 -1.77 -3.12
C LEU A 33 9.69 -1.59 -4.36
N LYS A 34 9.96 -0.35 -4.77
CA LYS A 34 10.88 -0.06 -5.89
C LYS A 34 12.31 -0.56 -5.67
N LYS A 35 12.72 -0.78 -4.43
CA LYS A 35 14.05 -1.26 -4.03
C LYS A 35 14.05 -2.75 -3.65
N SER A 36 12.94 -3.45 -3.82
CA SER A 36 12.76 -4.85 -3.40
C SER A 36 13.54 -5.86 -4.24
N GLY A 37 14.00 -5.46 -5.44
CA GLY A 37 14.60 -6.38 -6.40
C GLY A 37 13.60 -7.24 -7.17
N ARG A 38 12.28 -7.01 -7.01
CA ARG A 38 11.25 -7.64 -7.85
C ARG A 38 11.28 -7.02 -9.24
N THR A 39 11.31 -7.86 -10.28
CA THR A 39 11.44 -7.41 -11.67
C THR A 39 10.31 -7.87 -12.56
N ASN A 40 9.52 -8.86 -12.13
CA ASN A 40 8.49 -9.47 -12.97
C ASN A 40 7.12 -8.80 -12.81
N SER A 41 7.03 -7.72 -12.01
CA SER A 41 5.76 -7.04 -11.73
C SER A 41 5.86 -5.54 -11.98
N THR A 42 4.76 -4.93 -12.44
CA THR A 42 4.62 -3.47 -12.57
C THR A 42 4.26 -2.86 -11.23
N PHE A 43 4.93 -1.78 -10.82
CA PHE A 43 4.67 -1.11 -9.54
C PHE A 43 3.85 0.15 -9.74
N VAL A 44 2.79 0.30 -8.95
CA VAL A 44 1.90 1.47 -9.02
C VAL A 44 1.77 2.13 -7.64
N HIS A 45 1.99 3.45 -7.61
CA HIS A 45 1.76 4.28 -6.42
C HIS A 45 0.36 4.88 -6.49
N SER A 46 -0.62 4.15 -5.94
CA SER A 46 -2.02 4.56 -5.94
C SER A 46 -2.79 3.83 -4.84
N ALA A 47 -3.91 4.40 -4.41
CA ALA A 47 -4.98 3.65 -3.77
C ALA A 47 -5.97 3.12 -4.82
N VAL A 48 -6.76 2.12 -4.45
CA VAL A 48 -7.83 1.57 -5.29
C VAL A 48 -9.17 2.04 -4.74
N CYS A 49 -9.97 2.71 -5.57
CA CYS A 49 -11.31 3.17 -5.22
C CYS A 49 -12.33 2.85 -6.30
N SER A 50 -13.59 2.75 -5.89
CA SER A 50 -14.74 2.79 -6.80
C SER A 50 -14.97 4.22 -7.30
N GLY A 51 -15.16 4.38 -8.61
CA GLY A 51 -15.54 5.66 -9.20
C GLY A 51 -14.44 6.33 -10.03
N PRO A 52 -14.63 7.61 -10.40
CA PRO A 52 -13.67 8.35 -11.20
C PRO A 52 -12.35 8.59 -10.46
N PRO A 53 -11.25 8.87 -11.18
CA PRO A 53 -9.97 9.23 -10.58
C PRO A 53 -10.12 10.34 -9.55
N SER A 54 -9.54 10.14 -8.37
CA SER A 54 -9.64 11.05 -7.23
C SER A 54 -8.36 10.97 -6.38
N THR A 55 -8.42 11.49 -5.15
CA THR A 55 -7.36 11.34 -4.16
C THR A 55 -7.96 10.91 -2.82
N VAL A 56 -7.17 10.17 -2.03
CA VAL A 56 -7.55 9.74 -0.68
C VAL A 56 -6.44 10.04 0.31
N GLN A 57 -6.81 10.18 1.58
CA GLN A 57 -5.87 10.43 2.67
C GLN A 57 -5.37 9.11 3.26
N MET A 58 -4.09 8.83 3.02
CA MET A 58 -3.39 7.66 3.53
C MET A 58 -2.44 8.06 4.65
N MET A 59 -2.08 7.11 5.51
CA MET A 59 -0.99 7.31 6.46
C MET A 59 0.34 7.40 5.70
N ALA A 60 1.13 8.43 6.01
CA ALA A 60 2.51 8.58 5.56
C ALA A 60 3.45 7.67 6.37
N TYR A 61 3.16 6.36 6.33
CA TYR A 61 3.78 5.35 7.17
C TYR A 61 4.07 4.08 6.36
N SER A 62 5.18 3.42 6.68
CA SER A 62 5.52 2.13 6.10
C SER A 62 5.53 1.05 7.19
N GLY A 63 4.53 0.17 7.12
CA GLY A 63 4.37 -0.95 8.04
C GLY A 63 3.03 -1.65 7.81
N PRO A 64 2.73 -2.71 8.60
CA PRO A 64 1.51 -3.50 8.44
C PRO A 64 0.21 -2.73 8.77
N LYS A 65 0.33 -1.51 9.32
CA LYS A 65 -0.78 -0.58 9.61
C LYS A 65 -0.87 0.60 8.66
N ALA A 66 -0.03 0.66 7.62
CA ALA A 66 -0.20 1.68 6.60
C ALA A 66 -1.56 1.49 5.91
N GLY A 67 -2.44 2.48 6.03
CA GLY A 67 -3.82 2.37 5.57
C GLY A 67 -4.48 3.73 5.35
N GLN A 68 -5.76 3.69 4.96
CA GLN A 68 -6.59 4.88 4.80
C GLN A 68 -7.05 5.38 6.17
N THR A 69 -6.98 6.69 6.37
CA THR A 69 -7.12 7.30 7.70
C THR A 69 -8.54 7.25 8.27
N ASP A 70 -9.55 7.17 7.40
CA ASP A 70 -10.98 7.11 7.74
C ASP A 70 -11.50 5.69 7.94
N SER A 71 -10.70 4.67 7.60
CA SER A 71 -11.12 3.27 7.56
C SER A 71 -10.71 2.48 8.81
N ASP A 72 -10.00 3.13 9.74
CA ASP A 72 -9.52 2.50 10.97
C ASP A 72 -10.62 2.42 12.03
N SER A 73 -11.00 1.19 12.40
CA SER A 73 -11.94 0.95 13.49
C SER A 73 -11.41 1.46 14.85
N PRO A 74 -12.28 1.91 15.77
CA PRO A 74 -11.86 2.36 17.10
C PRO A 74 -11.05 1.33 17.90
N SER A 75 -11.33 0.03 17.72
CA SER A 75 -10.61 -1.06 18.37
C SER A 75 -9.16 -1.18 17.86
N LEU A 76 -8.94 -0.98 16.56
CA LEU A 76 -7.60 -0.94 15.97
C LEU A 76 -6.82 0.31 16.42
N GLN A 77 -7.48 1.47 16.50
CA GLN A 77 -6.86 2.69 17.02
C GLN A 77 -6.37 2.49 18.47
N LYS A 78 -7.19 1.82 19.30
CA LYS A 78 -6.82 1.49 20.69
C LYS A 78 -5.67 0.49 20.77
N ALA A 79 -5.68 -0.57 19.97
CA ALA A 79 -4.63 -1.59 19.99
C ALA A 79 -3.24 -1.04 19.61
N PHE A 80 -3.19 0.00 18.77
CA PHE A 80 -1.94 0.57 18.24
C PHE A 80 -1.62 1.97 18.79
N TRP A 81 -2.21 2.34 19.93
CA TRP A 81 -2.05 3.66 20.55
C TRP A 81 -0.58 4.08 20.75
N LYS A 82 0.33 3.13 21.00
CA LYS A 82 1.77 3.39 21.16
C LYS A 82 2.45 3.93 19.89
N TYR A 83 1.84 3.73 18.73
CA TYR A 83 2.35 4.17 17.43
C TYR A 83 1.62 5.40 16.88
N ARG A 84 0.63 5.94 17.61
CA ARG A 84 -0.19 7.12 17.22
C ARG A 84 0.64 8.23 16.60
N ASN A 85 1.74 8.64 17.23
CA ASN A 85 2.54 9.77 16.73
C ASN A 85 3.19 9.50 15.36
N LYS A 86 3.46 8.23 15.04
CA LYS A 86 3.96 7.81 13.71
C LYS A 86 2.84 7.59 12.69
N LEU A 87 1.61 7.35 13.15
CA LEU A 87 0.43 7.12 12.30
C LEU A 87 -0.34 8.42 11.98
N ASN A 88 -0.10 9.49 12.74
CA ASN A 88 -0.74 10.79 12.54
C ASN A 88 -0.23 11.54 11.29
N ALA A 89 0.95 11.20 10.78
CA ALA A 89 1.42 11.77 9.53
C ALA A 89 0.60 11.21 8.37
N THR A 90 0.04 12.08 7.54
CA THR A 90 -0.83 11.69 6.42
C THR A 90 -0.30 12.23 5.11
N GLU A 91 -0.66 11.57 4.02
CA GLU A 91 -0.31 11.97 2.66
C GLU A 91 -1.51 11.78 1.73
N THR A 92 -1.64 12.69 0.75
CA THR A 92 -2.66 12.61 -0.30
C THR A 92 -2.14 11.73 -1.42
N VAL A 93 -2.88 10.66 -1.73
CA VAL A 93 -2.46 9.64 -2.70
C VAL A 93 -3.47 9.58 -3.85
N PRO A 94 -3.01 9.47 -5.12
CA PRO A 94 -3.90 9.24 -6.25
C PRO A 94 -4.73 7.97 -6.05
N CYS A 95 -6.00 8.04 -6.40
CA CYS A 95 -6.92 6.93 -6.28
C CYS A 95 -7.61 6.66 -7.62
N LYS A 96 -7.57 5.40 -8.06
CA LYS A 96 -8.12 4.97 -9.35
C LYS A 96 -8.82 3.63 -9.19
N SER A 97 -9.75 3.33 -10.10
CA SER A 97 -10.31 1.98 -10.18
C SER A 97 -9.23 0.98 -10.62
N LEU A 98 -9.41 -0.30 -10.27
CA LEU A 98 -8.48 -1.34 -10.68
C LEU A 98 -8.34 -1.41 -12.22
N THR A 99 -9.45 -1.23 -12.94
CA THR A 99 -9.50 -1.16 -14.41
C THR A 99 -8.75 0.05 -15.00
N ALA A 100 -8.56 1.12 -14.23
CA ALA A 100 -7.78 2.28 -14.69
C ALA A 100 -6.30 2.18 -14.29
N ILE A 101 -5.93 1.18 -13.49
CA ILE A 101 -4.56 0.88 -13.07
C ILE A 101 -3.93 -0.21 -13.95
N MET A 102 -4.73 -1.21 -14.32
CA MET A 102 -4.36 -2.32 -15.21
C MET A 102 -4.59 -1.97 -16.67
#